data_AF-G5A5M9-F1
#
_entry.id   AF-G5A5M9-F1
#
_cell.length_a   1.000
_cell.length_b   1.000
_cell.length_c   1.000
_cell.angle_alpha   90.00
_cell.angle_beta   90.00
_cell.angle_gamma   90.00
#
_symmetry.space_group_name_H-M   'P 1'
#
loop_
_entity.id
_entity.type
_entity.pdbx_description
1 polymer ?
#
loop_
_entity_poly.entity_id
_entity_poly.type
_entity_poly.pdbx_seq_one_letter_code
_entity_poly.pdbx_strand_id
1 'polypeptide(L)' 'LQVTERNPDTKSVVSVVCRFYVKFGREAKPNAKRKRTTQVQYLKLPFRADHIKHHLESVHPRHWKVYAAATDEAKRVY' A
#
# COMPACT_ATOMS: atom_id res chain seq x y z
N LEU A 1 -6.30 0.33 2.11
CA LEU A 1 -5.75 1.71 1.95
C LEU A 1 -6.21 2.57 3.14
N GLN A 2 -5.45 3.58 3.53
CA GLN A 2 -5.81 4.55 4.59
C GLN A 2 -5.82 5.96 4.00
N VAL A 3 -6.85 6.75 4.30
CA VAL A 3 -6.98 8.13 3.80
C VAL A 3 -5.95 9.01 4.50
N THR A 4 -5.19 9.79 3.73
CA THR A 4 -4.21 10.74 4.26
C THR A 4 -4.62 12.17 4.02
N GLU A 5 -5.37 12.44 2.94
CA GLU A 5 -5.76 13.79 2.57
C GLU A 5 -7.13 13.78 1.89
N ARG A 6 -7.96 14.76 2.24
CA ARG A 6 -9.27 15.02 1.63
C ARG A 6 -9.27 16.45 1.08
N ASN A 7 -9.92 16.63 -0.06
CA ASN A 7 -10.17 17.93 -0.63
C ASN A 7 -11.03 18.76 0.35
N PRO A 8 -10.64 19.99 0.69
CA PRO A 8 -11.33 20.80 1.70
C PRO A 8 -12.75 21.19 1.28
N ASP A 9 -12.96 21.42 -0.03
CA ASP A 9 -14.21 21.89 -0.62
C ASP A 9 -15.17 20.73 -0.90
N THR A 10 -14.71 19.69 -1.58
CA THR A 10 -15.56 18.57 -2.03
C THR A 10 -15.61 17.42 -1.03
N LYS A 11 -14.81 17.46 0.03
CA LYS A 11 -14.57 16.37 1.00
C LYS A 11 -14.11 15.04 0.38
N SER A 12 -13.79 15.05 -0.92
CA SER A 12 -13.37 13.86 -1.66
C SER A 12 -11.96 13.46 -1.28
N VAL A 13 -11.67 12.16 -1.25
CA VAL A 13 -10.34 11.63 -0.91
C VAL A 13 -9.38 11.91 -2.07
N VAL A 14 -8.30 12.65 -1.82
CA VAL A 14 -7.31 13.02 -2.85
C VAL A 14 -6.04 12.18 -2.76
N SER A 15 -5.68 11.75 -1.55
CA SER A 15 -4.49 10.94 -1.30
C SER A 15 -4.77 9.84 -0.27
N VAL A 16 -4.24 8.66 -0.54
CA VAL A 16 -4.29 7.49 0.36
C VAL A 16 -2.91 6.86 0.49
N VAL A 17 -2.66 6.20 1.61
CA VAL A 17 -1.46 5.40 1.85
C VAL A 17 -1.80 3.92 1.94
N CYS A 18 -0.86 3.07 1.55
CA CYS A 18 -0.98 1.62 1.72
C CYS A 18 -1.01 1.25 3.22
N ARG A 19 -1.99 0.43 3.63
CA ARG A 19 -2.10 -0.02 5.03
C ARG A 19 -0.91 -0.89 5.44
N PHE A 20 -0.34 -1.68 4.53
CA PHE A 20 0.88 -2.44 4.82
C PHE A 20 2.06 -1.53 5.12
N TYR A 21 2.14 -0.38 4.46
CA TYR A 21 3.17 0.61 4.79
C TYR A 21 2.99 1.19 6.19
N VAL A 22 1.74 1.52 6.58
CA VAL A 22 1.45 2.05 7.92
C VAL A 22 1.70 1.01 9.01
N LYS A 23 1.30 -0.25 8.78
CA LYS A 23 1.35 -1.33 9.78
C LYS A 23 2.72 -2.01 9.88
N PHE A 24 3.36 -2.26 8.75
CA PHE A 24 4.59 -3.08 8.68
C PHE A 24 5.80 -2.29 8.14
N GLY A 25 5.59 -1.06 7.67
CA GLY A 25 6.63 -0.31 6.96
C GLY A 25 6.93 -0.92 5.59
N ARG A 26 8.03 -0.49 4.99
CA ARG A 26 8.46 -0.99 3.69
C ARG A 26 9.25 -2.29 3.85
N GLU A 27 8.87 -3.33 3.12
CA GLU A 27 9.58 -4.60 3.18
C GLU A 27 11.00 -4.49 2.59
N ALA A 28 11.99 -5.00 3.32
CA ALA A 28 13.35 -5.11 2.84
C ALA A 28 13.43 -6.15 1.70
N LYS A 29 14.12 -5.80 0.61
CA LYS A 29 14.50 -6.75 -0.44
C LYS A 29 15.97 -7.12 -0.25
N PRO A 30 16.27 -8.27 0.41
CA PRO A 30 17.63 -8.60 0.84
C PRO A 30 18.63 -8.78 -0.31
N ASN A 31 18.16 -8.90 -1.56
CA ASN A 31 19.02 -9.04 -2.75
C ASN A 31 18.98 -7.84 -3.70
N ALA A 32 18.57 -6.65 -3.23
CA ALA A 32 18.51 -5.47 -4.07
C ALA A 32 19.90 -4.85 -4.26
N LYS A 33 20.37 -4.75 -5.51
CA LYS A 33 21.66 -4.12 -5.88
C LYS A 33 21.75 -2.61 -5.56
N ARG A 34 20.63 -1.95 -5.22
CA ARG A 34 20.57 -0.52 -4.87
C ARG A 34 19.75 -0.31 -3.61
N LYS A 35 20.21 0.62 -2.75
CA LYS A 35 19.44 1.11 -1.60
C LYS A 35 18.16 1.77 -2.12
N ARG A 36 17.01 1.20 -1.77
CA ARG A 36 15.71 1.77 -2.14
C ARG A 36 15.40 2.97 -1.25
N THR A 37 14.67 3.93 -1.82
CA THR A 37 14.15 5.07 -1.06
C THR A 37 13.21 4.60 0.06
N THR A 38 13.33 5.24 1.23
CA THR A 38 12.47 5.04 2.40
C THR A 38 11.21 5.91 2.37
N GLN A 39 11.01 6.65 1.27
CA GLN A 39 9.87 7.54 1.11
C GLN A 39 8.58 6.74 1.00
N VAL A 40 7.59 7.14 1.80
CA VAL A 40 6.24 6.59 1.76
C VAL A 40 5.58 7.02 0.45
N GLN A 41 5.13 6.05 -0.33
CA GLN A 41 4.40 6.35 -1.56
C GLN A 41 2.92 6.60 -1.23
N TYR A 42 2.50 7.84 -1.41
CA TYR A 42 1.08 8.21 -1.37
C TYR A 42 0.47 7.94 -2.74
N LEU A 43 -0.57 7.13 -2.77
CA LEU A 43 -1.40 6.88 -3.94
C LEU A 43 -2.35 8.07 -4.07
N LYS A 44 -2.29 8.77 -5.21
CA LYS A 44 -3.14 9.92 -5.51
C LYS A 44 -4.19 9.54 -6.56
N LEU A 45 -5.21 10.38 -6.71
CA LEU A 45 -6.19 10.25 -7.78
C LEU A 45 -5.51 10.29 -9.17
N PRO A 46 -5.97 9.47 -10.14
CA PRO A 46 -7.03 8.47 -10.03
C PRO A 46 -6.56 7.17 -9.34
N PHE A 47 -7.38 6.62 -8.43
CA PHE A 47 -7.10 5.37 -7.70
C PHE A 47 -7.28 4.13 -8.60
N ARG A 48 -6.36 3.92 -9.55
CA ARG A 48 -6.40 2.76 -10.43
C ARG A 48 -6.07 1.47 -9.65
N ALA A 49 -6.98 0.49 -9.71
CA ALA A 49 -6.81 -0.79 -9.05
C ALA A 49 -5.53 -1.51 -9.49
N ASP A 50 -5.18 -1.43 -10.78
CA ASP A 50 -3.95 -1.99 -11.34
C ASP A 50 -2.68 -1.43 -10.67
N HIS A 51 -2.58 -0.10 -10.55
CA HIS A 51 -1.44 0.56 -9.91
C HIS A 51 -1.33 0.18 -8.42
N ILE A 52 -2.48 0.07 -7.74
CA ILE A 52 -2.52 -0.34 -6.34
C ILE A 52 -2.03 -1.78 -6.20
N LYS A 53 -2.50 -2.70 -7.07
CA LYS A 53 -2.07 -4.09 -7.07
C LYS A 53 -0.56 -4.21 -7.32
N HIS A 54 -0.06 -3.50 -8.34
CA HIS A 54 1.37 -3.46 -8.64
C HIS A 54 2.20 -2.92 -7.46
N HIS A 55 1.71 -1.89 -6.76
CA HIS A 55 2.36 -1.38 -5.56
C HIS A 55 2.45 -2.47 -4.47
N LEU A 56 1.34 -3.18 -4.21
CA LEU A 56 1.32 -4.25 -3.20
C LEU A 56 2.30 -5.37 -3.56
N GLU A 57 2.33 -5.81 -4.82
CA GLU A 57 3.22 -6.87 -5.30
C GLU A 57 4.70 -6.46 -5.30
N SER A 58 4.99 -5.21 -5.66
CA SER A 58 6.37 -4.74 -5.84
C SER A 58 7.02 -4.21 -4.55
N VAL A 59 6.20 -3.66 -3.64
CA VAL A 59 6.64 -3.02 -2.39
C VAL A 59 6.40 -3.91 -1.18
N HIS A 60 5.31 -4.68 -1.15
CA HIS A 60 4.95 -5.54 -0.05
C HIS A 60 4.77 -7.01 -0.48
N PRO A 61 5.77 -7.65 -1.12
CA PRO A 61 5.58 -8.97 -1.71
C PRO A 61 5.25 -10.05 -0.67
N ARG A 62 5.79 -10.02 0.54
CA ARG A 62 5.50 -11.08 1.54
C ARG A 62 4.13 -10.86 2.15
N HIS A 63 3.83 -9.63 2.58
CA HIS A 63 2.53 -9.32 3.17
C HIS A 63 1.40 -9.46 2.15
N TRP A 64 1.64 -9.06 0.90
CA TRP A 64 0.68 -9.27 -0.18
C TRP A 64 0.43 -10.75 -0.45
N LYS A 65 1.46 -11.59 -0.48
CA LYS A 65 1.28 -13.04 -0.69
C LYS A 65 0.44 -13.67 0.42
N VAL A 66 0.70 -13.31 1.69
CA VAL A 66 -0.09 -13.79 2.83
C VAL A 66 -1.53 -13.28 2.74
N TYR A 67 -1.72 -11.99 2.49
CA TYR A 67 -3.05 -11.39 2.38
C TYR A 67 -3.84 -11.95 1.19
N ALA A 68 -3.21 -12.15 0.03
CA ALA A 68 -3.86 -12.70 -1.16
C ALA A 68 -4.34 -14.14 -0.94
N ALA A 69 -3.56 -14.95 -0.22
CA ALA A 69 -3.89 -16.34 0.11
C ALA A 69 -4.85 -16.48 1.33
N ALA A 70 -5.07 -15.42 2.10
CA ALA A 70 -5.92 -15.46 3.29
C ALA A 70 -7.42 -15.51 2.94
N THR A 71 -8.23 -16.09 3.85
CA THR A 71 -9.69 -16.07 3.77
C THR A 71 -10.25 -14.67 4.05
N ASP A 72 -11.53 -14.41 3.75
CA ASP A 72 -12.13 -13.10 4.00
C ASP A 72 -12.06 -12.72 5.49
N GLU A 73 -12.27 -13.67 6.40
CA GLU A 73 -12.20 -13.39 7.84
C GLU A 73 -10.79 -12.99 8.26
N ALA A 74 -9.79 -13.71 7.78
CA ALA A 74 -8.38 -13.40 8.05
C ALA A 74 -7.98 -12.04 7.44
N LYS A 75 -8.49 -11.69 6.27
CA LYS A 75 -8.23 -10.39 5.61
C LYS A 75 -8.79 -9.19 6.39
N ARG A 76 -9.85 -9.37 7.18
CA ARG A 76 -10.44 -8.29 7.98
C ARG A 76 -9.56 -7.88 9.17
N VAL A 77 -8.79 -8.83 9.72
CA VAL A 77 -7.93 -8.63 10.91
C VAL A 77 -6.45 -8.41 10.57
N TYR A 78 -6.06 -8.68 9.33
CA TYR A 78 -4.68 -8.56 8.82
C TYR A 78 -4.25 -7.11 8.55
#